data_AF-A0A1Q8V9P5-F1
#
_entry.id   AF-A0A1Q8V9P5-F1
#
_cell.length_a   1.000
_cell.length_b   1.000
_cell.length_c   1.000
_cell.angle_alpha   90.00
_cell.angle_beta   90.00
_cell.angle_gamma   90.00
#
_symmetry.space_group_name_H-M   'P 1'
#
loop_
_entity.id
_entity.type
_entity.pdbx_description
1 polymer ?
#
loop_
_entity_poly.entity_id
_entity_poly.type
_entity_poly.pdbx_seq_one_letter_code
_entity_poly.pdbx_strand_id
1 'polypeptide(L)'
;GAAGTVMRRPVLLLLGLGLAGALTAVVWRSTLPTPVGLKNGAKAAPDLLAVTLYHDHVVTMELTAILLIVAAVGALTLTHRQRIRARLSQRGVAASKMQDYTTKGAHPGQKPMPGVYASTNSAAAPALDAEGEAVEESVPRVLRARGQGLELSDVSPEMGLAQRSGTIVARLAGAGDTGAADGPRTARRSGMPTMPGAAAPAVKQPVLSDDGAADSAAPEQKEEK
;
A
#
# COMPACT_ATOMS: atom_id res chain seq x y z
N GLY A 1 -6.20 5.66 3.25
CA GLY A 1 -7.41 6.06 2.54
C GLY A 1 -7.29 5.67 1.08
N ALA A 2 -8.02 4.64 0.65
CA ALA A 2 -8.00 4.12 -0.72
C ALA A 2 -9.39 4.19 -1.39
N ALA A 3 -10.33 4.98 -0.84
CA ALA A 3 -11.67 5.18 -1.40
C ALA A 3 -11.75 6.38 -2.38
N GLY A 4 -10.67 7.15 -2.54
CA GLY A 4 -10.68 8.39 -3.31
C GLY A 4 -10.43 8.23 -4.81
N THR A 5 -10.07 7.05 -5.32
CA THR A 5 -9.58 6.88 -6.70
C THR A 5 -10.71 6.62 -7.70
N VAL A 6 -11.79 5.96 -7.27
CA VAL A 6 -12.87 5.52 -8.18
C VAL A 6 -13.73 6.70 -8.63
N MET A 7 -14.00 7.65 -7.74
CA MET A 7 -14.82 8.85 -8.05
C MET A 7 -14.07 9.92 -8.85
N ARG A 8 -12.74 9.86 -8.91
CA ARG A 8 -11.92 10.82 -9.68
C ARG A 8 -12.00 10.57 -11.19
N ARG A 9 -12.10 9.32 -11.61
CA ARG A 9 -12.14 8.95 -13.04
C ARG A 9 -13.36 9.52 -13.79
N PRO A 10 -14.61 9.37 -13.31
CA PRO A 10 -15.76 9.95 -13.99
C PRO A 10 -15.73 11.48 -13.99
N VAL A 11 -15.27 12.12 -12.91
CA VAL A 11 -15.14 13.59 -12.85
C VAL A 11 -14.10 14.10 -13.85
N LEU A 12 -12.96 13.42 -13.98
CA LEU A 12 -11.94 13.77 -14.99
C LEU A 12 -12.45 13.57 -16.42
N LEU A 13 -13.20 12.50 -16.68
CA LEU A 13 -13.82 12.26 -17.98
C LEU A 13 -14.85 13.35 -18.31
N LEU A 14 -15.73 13.69 -17.36
CA LEU A 14 -16.71 14.77 -17.55
C LEU A 14 -16.04 16.11 -17.80
N LEU A 15 -14.98 16.45 -17.06
CA LEU A 15 -14.22 17.68 -17.27
C LEU A 15 -13.57 17.70 -18.66
N GLY A 16 -12.96 16.60 -19.08
CA GLY A 16 -12.35 16.47 -20.40
C GLY A 16 -13.36 16.59 -21.53
N LEU A 17 -14.52 15.90 -21.41
CA LEU A 17 -15.61 16.00 -22.38
C LEU A 17 -16.22 17.40 -22.41
N GLY A 18 -16.39 18.03 -21.26
CA GLY A 18 -16.89 19.40 -21.14
C GLY A 18 -15.98 20.41 -21.82
N LEU A 19 -14.67 20.30 -21.62
CA LEU A 19 -13.68 21.14 -22.30
C LEU A 19 -13.70 20.91 -23.82
N ALA A 20 -13.70 19.66 -24.27
CA ALA A 20 -13.78 19.32 -25.69
C ALA A 20 -15.07 19.86 -26.33
N GLY A 21 -16.21 19.74 -25.64
CA GLY A 21 -17.49 20.29 -26.06
C GLY A 21 -17.47 21.81 -26.16
N ALA A 22 -16.90 22.50 -25.17
CA ALA A 22 -16.75 23.95 -25.18
C ALA A 22 -15.88 24.44 -26.35
N LEU A 23 -14.73 23.81 -26.59
CA LEU A 23 -13.86 24.13 -27.75
C LEU A 23 -14.59 23.92 -29.08
N THR A 24 -15.32 22.82 -29.22
CA THR A 24 -16.12 22.52 -30.42
C THR A 24 -17.20 23.59 -30.65
N ALA A 25 -17.88 24.02 -29.59
CA ALA A 25 -18.89 25.07 -29.67
C ALA A 25 -18.31 26.43 -30.08
N VAL A 26 -17.13 26.78 -29.57
CA VAL A 26 -16.41 28.01 -29.98
C VAL A 26 -16.08 27.98 -31.47
N VAL A 27 -15.53 26.87 -31.97
CA VAL A 27 -15.23 26.71 -33.39
C VAL A 27 -16.50 26.79 -34.24
N TRP A 28 -17.56 26.10 -33.83
CA TRP A 28 -18.86 26.12 -34.51
C TRP A 28 -19.46 27.53 -34.57
N ARG A 29 -19.34 28.31 -33.50
CA ARG A 29 -19.90 29.66 -33.40
C ARG A 29 -19.07 30.69 -34.17
N SER A 30 -17.82 30.37 -34.50
CA SER A 30 -16.92 31.28 -35.22
C SER A 30 -17.43 31.56 -36.63
N THR A 31 -17.70 32.83 -36.91
CA THR A 31 -18.10 33.30 -38.25
C THR A 31 -16.86 33.73 -39.03
N LEU A 32 -16.59 33.06 -40.15
CA LEU A 32 -15.52 33.47 -41.07
C LEU A 32 -16.07 34.47 -42.10
N PRO A 33 -15.32 35.53 -42.45
CA PRO A 33 -15.72 36.46 -43.50
C PRO A 33 -15.81 35.75 -44.86
N THR A 34 -16.67 36.27 -45.75
CA THR A 34 -16.80 35.73 -47.11
C THR A 34 -15.45 35.79 -47.83
N PRO A 35 -14.91 34.66 -48.33
CA PRO A 35 -13.60 34.65 -48.97
C PRO A 35 -13.63 35.50 -50.24
N VAL A 36 -12.92 36.63 -50.20
CA VAL A 36 -12.65 37.44 -51.39
C VAL A 36 -11.54 36.75 -52.18
N GLY A 37 -11.92 35.94 -53.17
CA GLY A 37 -10.96 35.16 -53.95
C GLY A 37 -9.80 35.98 -54.51
N LEU A 38 -8.70 35.31 -54.87
CA LEU A 38 -7.43 35.91 -55.32
C LEU A 38 -7.50 36.47 -56.77
N LYS A 39 -8.52 37.28 -57.08
CA LYS A 39 -8.73 37.85 -58.43
C LYS A 39 -7.53 38.67 -58.93
N ASN A 40 -6.69 39.16 -58.00
CA ASN A 40 -5.42 39.82 -58.27
C ASN A 40 -4.27 38.95 -57.73
N GLY A 41 -3.72 38.05 -58.56
CA GLY A 41 -2.63 37.14 -58.17
C GLY A 41 -1.37 37.84 -57.63
N ALA A 42 -1.16 39.10 -57.99
CA ALA A 42 -0.08 39.92 -57.43
C ALA A 42 -0.20 40.14 -55.91
N LYS A 43 -1.42 40.28 -55.36
CA LYS A 43 -1.64 40.45 -53.90
C LYS A 43 -1.46 39.15 -53.10
N ALA A 44 -1.40 38.01 -53.78
CA ALA A 44 -1.11 36.71 -53.17
C ALA A 44 0.40 36.40 -53.12
N ALA A 45 1.24 37.30 -53.62
CA ALA A 45 2.67 37.14 -53.58
C ALA A 45 3.14 36.99 -52.11
N PRO A 46 4.00 36.01 -51.79
CA PRO A 46 4.45 35.75 -50.42
C PRO A 46 5.04 36.98 -49.72
N ASP A 47 5.69 37.88 -50.47
CA ASP A 47 6.28 39.11 -49.97
C ASP A 47 5.22 40.10 -49.45
N LEU A 48 4.15 40.32 -50.23
CA LEU A 48 3.05 41.19 -49.81
C LEU A 48 2.24 40.58 -48.66
N LEU A 49 2.13 39.25 -48.61
CA LEU A 49 1.52 38.55 -47.48
C LEU A 49 2.34 38.74 -46.20
N ALA A 50 3.66 38.64 -46.27
CA ALA A 50 4.54 38.89 -45.13
C ALA A 50 4.36 40.32 -44.60
N VAL A 51 4.36 41.34 -45.46
CA VAL A 51 4.11 42.72 -45.06
C VAL A 51 2.76 42.86 -44.36
N THR A 52 1.69 42.34 -44.97
CA THR A 52 0.33 42.44 -44.40
C THR A 52 0.22 41.70 -43.05
N LEU A 53 0.91 40.57 -42.89
CA LEU A 53 0.87 39.75 -41.68
C LEU A 53 1.69 40.37 -40.53
N TYR A 54 2.88 40.88 -40.83
CA TYR A 54 3.81 41.42 -39.83
C TYR A 54 3.60 42.90 -39.52
N HIS A 55 2.98 43.67 -40.42
CA HIS A 55 2.70 45.09 -40.21
C HIS A 55 1.25 45.30 -39.77
N ASP A 56 0.27 44.90 -40.60
CA ASP A 56 -1.14 45.23 -40.36
C ASP A 56 -1.79 44.30 -39.33
N HIS A 57 -1.26 43.09 -39.15
CA HIS A 57 -1.84 42.03 -38.32
C HIS A 57 -0.95 41.61 -37.14
N VAL A 58 -0.03 42.47 -36.71
CA VAL A 58 0.95 42.16 -35.65
C VAL A 58 0.29 41.63 -34.36
N VAL A 59 -0.82 42.25 -33.90
CA VAL A 59 -1.51 41.84 -32.66
C VAL A 59 -2.10 40.44 -32.78
N THR A 60 -2.68 40.09 -33.93
CA THR A 60 -3.24 38.74 -34.14
C THR A 60 -2.13 37.69 -34.23
N MET A 61 -0.99 38.05 -34.82
CA MET A 61 0.20 37.20 -34.87
C MET A 61 0.81 36.97 -33.49
N GLU A 62 0.89 38.01 -32.64
CA GLU A 62 1.35 37.85 -31.25
C GLU A 62 0.41 36.94 -30.45
N LEU A 63 -0.90 37.12 -30.58
CA LEU A 63 -1.89 36.31 -29.87
C LEU A 63 -1.81 34.84 -30.30
N THR A 64 -1.64 34.58 -31.59
CA THR A 64 -1.43 33.20 -32.10
C THR A 64 -0.10 32.61 -31.61
N ALA A 65 0.98 33.40 -31.55
CA ALA A 65 2.25 32.95 -30.99
C ALA A 65 2.11 32.57 -29.50
N ILE A 66 1.46 33.41 -28.69
CA ILE A 66 1.16 33.12 -27.28
C ILE A 66 0.32 31.85 -27.17
N LEU A 67 -0.72 31.70 -28.01
CA LEU A 67 -1.57 30.52 -28.04
C LEU A 67 -0.76 29.24 -28.36
N LEU A 68 0.17 29.30 -29.32
CA LEU A 68 1.02 28.16 -29.66
C LEU A 68 1.96 27.76 -28.52
N ILE A 69 2.52 28.73 -27.79
CA ILE A 69 3.34 28.47 -26.60
C ILE A 69 2.49 27.79 -25.52
N VAL A 70 1.32 28.35 -25.20
CA VAL A 70 0.40 27.78 -24.20
C VAL A 70 -0.04 26.38 -24.60
N ALA A 71 -0.35 26.15 -25.87
CA ALA A 71 -0.72 24.83 -26.39
C ALA A 71 0.43 23.82 -26.24
N ALA A 72 1.66 24.19 -26.59
CA ALA A 72 2.82 23.32 -26.47
C ALA A 72 3.13 22.99 -25.00
N VAL A 73 3.11 23.98 -24.11
CA VAL A 73 3.29 23.80 -22.67
C VAL A 73 2.17 22.94 -22.08
N GLY A 74 0.91 23.19 -22.48
CA GLY A 74 -0.24 22.39 -22.09
C GLY A 74 -0.12 20.93 -22.52
N ALA A 75 0.30 20.68 -23.77
CA ALA A 75 0.51 19.34 -24.29
C ALA A 75 1.65 18.60 -23.55
N LEU A 76 2.79 19.27 -23.34
CA LEU A 76 3.93 18.69 -22.61
C LEU A 76 3.54 18.37 -21.16
N THR A 77 2.87 19.29 -20.46
CA THR A 77 2.44 19.07 -19.07
C THR A 77 1.39 17.96 -18.94
N LEU A 78 0.48 17.82 -19.90
CA LEU A 78 -0.57 16.80 -19.88
C LEU A 78 -0.06 15.40 -20.27
N THR A 79 0.84 15.31 -21.24
CA THR A 79 1.31 14.03 -21.80
C THR A 79 2.56 13.50 -21.10
N HIS A 80 3.38 14.38 -20.53
CA HIS A 80 4.63 13.99 -19.91
C HIS A 80 4.47 13.78 -18.41
N ARG A 81 4.21 12.53 -18.01
CA ARG A 81 4.19 12.16 -16.59
C ARG A 81 5.61 11.92 -16.08
N GLN A 82 6.25 12.96 -15.56
CA GLN A 82 7.53 12.79 -14.84
C GLN A 82 7.34 11.94 -13.58
N ARG A 83 8.17 10.90 -13.44
CA ARG A 83 8.27 10.14 -12.20
C ARG A 83 9.18 10.90 -11.25
N ILE A 84 8.59 11.69 -10.35
CA ILE A 84 9.31 12.50 -9.35
C ILE A 84 9.99 11.61 -8.28
N ARG A 85 9.58 10.34 -8.15
CA ARG A 85 10.16 9.39 -7.19
C ARG A 85 10.87 8.24 -7.90
N ALA A 86 12.05 7.90 -7.40
CA ALA A 86 12.75 6.69 -7.78
C ALA A 86 11.85 5.46 -7.54
N ARG A 87 11.96 4.48 -8.44
CA ARG A 87 11.27 3.20 -8.26
C ARG A 87 11.86 2.52 -7.03
N LEU A 88 11.05 2.27 -6.00
CA LEU A 88 11.52 1.49 -4.86
C LEU A 88 11.84 0.08 -5.34
N SER A 89 13.12 -0.29 -5.26
CA SER A 89 13.58 -1.66 -5.46
C SER A 89 13.30 -2.47 -4.20
N GLN A 90 13.17 -3.79 -4.34
CA GLN A 90 13.02 -4.69 -3.19
C GLN A 90 14.16 -4.49 -2.17
N ARG A 91 15.39 -4.32 -2.66
CA ARG A 91 16.57 -4.01 -1.84
C ARG A 91 16.39 -2.69 -1.06
N GLY A 92 15.88 -1.65 -1.71
CA GLY A 92 15.62 -0.36 -1.06
C GLY A 92 14.54 -0.46 0.02
N VAL A 93 13.47 -1.23 -0.23
CA VAL A 93 12.43 -1.49 0.78
C VAL A 93 12.99 -2.26 1.97
N ALA A 94 13.79 -3.30 1.74
CA ALA A 94 14.41 -4.07 2.80
C ALA A 94 15.38 -3.21 3.64
N ALA A 95 16.24 -2.42 2.99
CA ALA A 95 17.15 -1.50 3.67
C ALA A 95 16.39 -0.46 4.51
N SER A 96 15.32 0.12 3.97
CA SER A 96 14.46 1.05 4.73
C SER A 96 13.83 0.40 5.95
N LYS A 97 13.34 -0.85 5.84
CA LYS A 97 12.78 -1.59 6.97
C LYS A 97 13.82 -1.89 8.05
N MET A 98 15.03 -2.25 7.65
CA MET A 98 16.13 -2.48 8.60
C MET A 98 16.55 -1.19 9.31
N GLN A 99 16.59 -0.07 8.59
CA GLN A 99 16.84 1.25 9.21
C GLN A 99 15.73 1.63 10.20
N ASP A 100 14.46 1.37 9.86
CA ASP A 100 13.33 1.57 10.77
C ASP A 100 13.41 0.66 12.00
N TYR A 101 13.88 -0.58 11.86
CA TYR A 101 14.15 -1.47 12.99
C TYR A 101 15.23 -0.90 13.91
N THR A 102 16.37 -0.47 13.37
CA THR A 102 17.46 0.10 14.17
C THR A 102 17.07 1.42 14.85
N THR A 103 16.31 2.28 14.17
CA THR A 103 16.00 3.63 14.67
C THR A 103 14.77 3.67 15.58
N LYS A 104 13.74 2.87 15.27
CA LYS A 104 12.42 2.93 15.91
C LYS A 104 12.03 1.63 16.62
N GLY A 105 12.86 0.58 16.52
CA GLY A 105 12.53 -0.76 17.02
C GLY A 105 11.42 -1.46 16.22
N ALA A 106 11.04 -0.95 15.04
CA ALA A 106 9.92 -1.50 14.28
C ALA A 106 10.26 -2.86 13.65
N HIS A 107 9.44 -3.88 13.90
CA HIS A 107 9.70 -5.25 13.41
C HIS A 107 9.78 -5.28 11.86
N PRO A 108 10.89 -5.77 11.26
CA PRO A 108 11.10 -5.70 9.80
C PRO A 108 10.18 -6.65 9.01
N GLY A 109 9.68 -7.68 9.69
CA GLY A 109 8.85 -8.74 9.13
C GLY A 109 7.39 -8.33 8.87
N GLN A 110 6.54 -9.34 8.76
CA GLN A 110 5.09 -9.14 8.69
C GLN A 110 4.56 -8.83 10.10
N LYS A 111 3.45 -8.08 10.16
CA LYS A 111 2.77 -7.84 11.42
C LYS A 111 2.09 -9.14 11.89
N PRO A 112 1.95 -9.35 13.20
CA PRO A 112 1.17 -10.48 13.71
C PRO A 112 -0.25 -10.49 13.15
N MET A 113 -0.83 -11.68 13.02
CA MET A 113 -2.24 -11.82 12.63
C MET A 113 -3.16 -11.39 13.78
N PRO A 114 -4.39 -10.92 13.52
CA PRO A 114 -5.39 -10.67 14.56
C PRO A 114 -5.69 -11.92 15.41
N GLY A 115 -6.15 -11.69 16.64
CA GLY A 115 -6.47 -12.75 17.58
C GLY A 115 -7.73 -13.52 17.22
N VAL A 116 -7.78 -14.80 17.61
CA VAL A 116 -8.97 -15.66 17.50
C VAL A 116 -9.43 -16.04 18.89
N TYR A 117 -10.64 -15.63 19.24
CA TYR A 117 -11.24 -15.87 20.54
C TYR A 117 -12.50 -16.73 20.41
N ALA A 118 -12.93 -17.35 21.51
CA ALA A 118 -14.14 -18.17 21.53
C ALA A 118 -15.40 -17.38 21.12
N SER A 119 -15.42 -16.08 21.39
CA SER A 119 -16.52 -15.15 21.13
C SER A 119 -16.44 -14.46 19.76
N THR A 120 -15.25 -14.30 19.16
CA THR A 120 -15.09 -13.62 17.88
C THR A 120 -13.77 -13.96 17.19
N ASN A 121 -13.78 -13.87 15.86
CA ASN A 121 -12.63 -13.92 14.97
C ASN A 121 -12.46 -12.61 14.17
N SER A 122 -13.07 -11.52 14.65
CA SER A 122 -13.00 -10.21 14.00
C SER A 122 -11.55 -9.74 13.83
N ALA A 123 -11.24 -9.10 12.70
CA ALA A 123 -9.93 -8.46 12.50
C ALA A 123 -9.68 -7.28 13.45
N ALA A 124 -10.70 -6.84 14.18
CA ALA A 124 -10.60 -5.85 15.25
C ALA A 124 -10.11 -6.44 16.58
N ALA A 125 -10.11 -7.77 16.73
CA ALA A 125 -9.67 -8.45 17.94
C ALA A 125 -8.13 -8.56 17.97
N PRO A 126 -7.46 -8.05 19.02
CA PRO A 126 -6.01 -8.08 19.11
C PRO A 126 -5.51 -9.51 19.37
N ALA A 127 -4.34 -9.87 18.87
CA ALA A 127 -3.62 -11.06 19.35
C ALA A 127 -3.05 -10.82 20.75
N LEU A 128 -2.75 -11.91 21.46
CA LEU A 128 -2.03 -11.87 22.74
C LEU A 128 -0.58 -12.30 22.55
N ASP A 129 0.35 -11.66 23.25
CA ASP A 129 1.74 -12.12 23.34
C ASP A 129 1.88 -13.29 24.32
N ALA A 130 3.12 -13.74 24.56
CA ALA A 130 3.40 -14.88 25.44
C ALA A 130 3.08 -14.55 26.91
N GLU A 131 3.13 -13.28 27.26
CA GLU A 131 2.83 -12.71 28.57
C GLU A 131 1.32 -12.46 28.76
N GLY A 132 0.53 -12.58 27.69
CA GLY A 132 -0.92 -12.41 27.71
C GLY A 132 -1.39 -10.98 27.48
N GLU A 133 -0.49 -10.08 27.07
CA GLU A 133 -0.80 -8.69 26.75
C GLU A 133 -1.26 -8.52 25.31
N ALA A 134 -2.12 -7.53 25.07
CA ALA A 134 -2.69 -7.27 23.75
C ALA A 134 -1.65 -6.67 22.79
N VAL A 135 -1.42 -7.35 21.66
CA VAL A 135 -0.51 -6.91 20.61
C VAL A 135 -1.23 -5.96 19.65
N GLU A 136 -1.16 -4.67 19.93
CA GLU A 136 -1.77 -3.59 19.13
C GLU A 136 -1.42 -3.65 17.63
N GLU A 137 -0.23 -4.13 17.29
CA GLU A 137 0.23 -4.22 15.91
C GLU A 137 -0.53 -5.27 15.08
N SER A 138 -1.15 -6.24 15.74
CA SER A 138 -1.98 -7.27 15.09
C SER A 138 -3.27 -6.70 14.49
N VAL A 139 -3.79 -5.61 15.06
CA VAL A 139 -5.00 -4.95 14.58
C VAL A 139 -4.67 -4.00 13.42
N PRO A 140 -5.35 -4.11 12.27
CA PRO A 140 -5.12 -3.24 11.12
C PRO A 140 -5.16 -1.75 11.49
N ARG A 141 -4.15 -1.00 11.04
CA ARG A 141 -4.01 0.44 11.34
C ARG A 141 -5.28 1.25 11.04
N VAL A 142 -6.03 0.87 10.00
CA VAL A 142 -7.27 1.57 9.61
C VAL A 142 -8.41 1.41 10.62
N LEU A 143 -8.46 0.29 11.35
CA LEU A 143 -9.45 0.05 12.39
C LEU A 143 -9.05 0.80 13.66
N ARG A 144 -7.77 0.70 14.05
CA ARG A 144 -7.22 1.48 15.18
C ARG A 144 -7.39 2.99 14.99
N ALA A 145 -7.04 3.51 13.82
CA ALA A 145 -7.17 4.94 13.52
C ALA A 145 -8.62 5.45 13.49
N ARG A 146 -9.61 4.56 13.38
CA ARG A 146 -11.04 4.90 13.45
C ARG A 146 -11.64 4.66 14.84
N GLY A 147 -10.87 4.17 15.81
CA GLY A 147 -11.40 3.75 17.12
C GLY A 147 -12.30 2.52 17.03
N GLN A 148 -12.08 1.66 16.03
CA GLN A 148 -12.84 0.44 15.79
C GLN A 148 -12.07 -0.83 16.19
N GLY A 149 -10.94 -0.69 16.89
CA GLY A 149 -10.27 -1.83 17.53
C GLY A 149 -11.06 -2.25 18.76
N LEU A 150 -11.18 -3.56 19.00
CA LEU A 150 -11.80 -4.08 20.21
C LEU A 150 -10.74 -4.25 21.29
N GLU A 151 -11.08 -3.98 22.55
CA GLU A 151 -10.20 -4.33 23.66
C GLU A 151 -10.35 -5.81 24.02
N LEU A 152 -9.38 -6.36 24.77
CA LEU A 152 -9.43 -7.75 25.20
C LEU A 152 -10.71 -8.06 26.00
N SER A 153 -11.18 -7.13 26.84
CA SER A 153 -12.43 -7.31 27.59
C SER A 153 -13.69 -7.27 26.73
N ASP A 154 -13.69 -6.54 25.62
CA ASP A 154 -14.82 -6.49 24.69
C ASP A 154 -14.95 -7.80 23.93
N VAL A 155 -13.81 -8.40 23.61
CA VAL A 155 -13.75 -9.68 22.92
C VAL A 155 -14.03 -10.81 23.91
N SER A 156 -13.28 -10.90 25.00
CA SER A 156 -13.38 -11.97 25.99
C SER A 156 -13.28 -11.37 27.40
N PRO A 157 -14.42 -11.12 28.08
CA PRO A 157 -14.45 -10.52 29.42
C PRO A 157 -13.63 -11.32 30.43
N GLU A 158 -13.66 -12.65 30.33
CA GLU A 158 -12.92 -13.60 31.17
C GLU A 158 -11.39 -13.53 30.97
N MET A 159 -10.93 -13.22 29.76
CA MET A 159 -9.50 -13.00 29.47
C MET A 159 -9.08 -11.59 29.87
N GLY A 160 -9.92 -10.58 29.62
CA GLY A 160 -9.66 -9.21 30.08
C GLY A 160 -9.56 -9.10 31.61
N LEU A 161 -10.38 -9.83 32.36
CA LEU A 161 -10.26 -9.95 33.81
C LEU A 161 -8.96 -10.64 34.23
N ALA A 162 -8.61 -11.73 33.54
CA ALA A 162 -7.37 -12.46 33.81
C ALA A 162 -6.14 -11.56 33.56
N GLN A 163 -6.14 -10.75 32.49
CA GLN A 163 -5.05 -9.81 32.17
C GLN A 163 -4.83 -8.83 33.31
N ARG A 164 -5.91 -8.17 33.75
CA ARG A 164 -5.88 -7.18 34.83
C ARG A 164 -5.44 -7.77 36.17
N SER A 165 -5.76 -9.03 36.43
CA SER A 165 -5.30 -9.74 37.63
C SER A 165 -3.89 -10.34 37.51
N GLY A 166 -3.22 -10.23 36.36
CA GLY A 166 -1.93 -10.89 36.09
C GLY A 166 -2.01 -12.42 36.03
N THR A 167 -3.20 -12.98 35.85
CA THR A 167 -3.42 -14.44 35.89
C THR A 167 -3.54 -15.10 34.51
N ILE A 168 -3.41 -14.36 33.39
CA ILE A 168 -3.40 -15.00 32.04
C ILE A 168 -2.28 -16.03 31.94
N VAL A 169 -1.06 -15.63 32.30
CA VAL A 169 0.10 -16.52 32.33
C VAL A 169 -0.14 -17.66 33.32
N ALA A 170 -0.77 -17.38 34.46
CA ALA A 170 -1.10 -18.39 35.47
C ALA A 170 -2.24 -19.33 35.04
N ARG A 171 -3.14 -18.97 34.12
CA ARG A 171 -4.16 -19.87 33.54
C ARG A 171 -3.55 -20.75 32.45
N LEU A 172 -2.64 -20.20 31.66
CA LEU A 172 -1.84 -20.95 30.70
C LEU A 172 -0.90 -21.94 31.40
N ALA A 173 -0.28 -21.51 32.51
CA ALA A 173 0.57 -22.35 33.37
C ALA A 173 -0.22 -23.27 34.32
N GLY A 174 -1.41 -22.84 34.75
CA GLY A 174 -2.27 -23.44 35.77
C GLY A 174 -3.48 -24.19 35.23
N ALA A 175 -3.44 -24.61 33.96
CA ALA A 175 -4.22 -25.79 33.52
C ALA A 175 -3.84 -27.08 34.30
N GLY A 176 -2.92 -27.00 35.27
CA GLY A 176 -2.63 -28.03 36.25
C GLY A 176 -2.81 -27.54 37.68
N ASP A 177 -4.03 -27.34 38.17
CA ASP A 177 -4.25 -27.40 39.62
C ASP A 177 -5.62 -27.84 40.15
N THR A 178 -6.38 -28.63 39.37
CA THR A 178 -7.35 -29.58 39.95
C THR A 178 -7.28 -30.90 39.21
N GLY A 179 -6.54 -31.85 39.77
CA GLY A 179 -6.59 -33.28 39.41
C GLY A 179 -5.22 -33.89 39.08
N ALA A 180 -4.48 -34.26 40.13
CA ALA A 180 -3.40 -35.26 40.19
C ALA A 180 -2.51 -35.43 38.94
N ALA A 181 -1.29 -34.89 38.97
CA ALA A 181 -0.29 -35.07 37.92
C ALA A 181 1.03 -35.60 38.48
N ASP A 182 1.16 -36.92 38.56
CA ASP A 182 2.45 -37.60 38.42
C ASP A 182 2.59 -38.06 36.95
N GLY A 183 3.35 -37.32 36.14
CA GLY A 183 3.77 -37.79 34.81
C GLY A 183 4.17 -36.72 33.78
N PRO A 184 4.99 -37.05 32.75
CA PRO A 184 5.52 -36.11 31.77
C PRO A 184 4.44 -35.45 30.92
N ARG A 185 4.67 -34.17 30.60
CA ARG A 185 3.78 -33.26 29.85
C ARG A 185 3.46 -33.79 28.46
N THR A 186 2.38 -34.55 28.34
CA THR A 186 1.76 -34.94 27.08
C THR A 186 0.57 -34.02 26.82
N ALA A 187 0.37 -33.59 25.57
CA ALA A 187 -0.78 -32.78 25.17
C ALA A 187 -2.06 -33.46 25.67
N ARG A 188 -2.82 -32.78 26.55
CA ARG A 188 -4.00 -33.36 27.18
C ARG A 188 -5.02 -33.72 26.10
N ARG A 189 -5.39 -34.99 26.09
CA ARG A 189 -6.48 -35.58 25.32
C ARG A 189 -7.79 -34.89 25.74
N SER A 190 -8.66 -34.52 24.80
CA SER A 190 -9.95 -33.85 25.06
C SER A 190 -10.82 -34.57 26.11
N GLY A 191 -10.68 -35.90 26.22
CA GLY A 191 -11.33 -36.70 27.26
C GLY A 191 -12.85 -36.79 27.14
N MET A 192 -13.46 -36.11 26.17
CA MET A 192 -14.89 -36.19 25.90
C MET A 192 -15.25 -37.60 25.38
N PRO A 193 -16.34 -38.23 25.86
CA PRO A 193 -16.76 -39.58 25.42
C PRO A 193 -16.92 -39.74 23.91
N THR A 194 -17.18 -38.64 23.18
CA THR A 194 -17.41 -38.61 21.73
C THR A 194 -16.21 -38.11 20.91
N MET A 195 -15.13 -37.63 21.56
CA MET A 195 -13.88 -37.25 20.88
C MET A 195 -12.64 -37.66 21.69
N PRO A 196 -12.26 -38.95 21.66
CA PRO A 196 -11.07 -39.43 22.35
C PRO A 196 -9.78 -38.82 21.80
N GLY A 197 -9.74 -38.39 20.53
CA GLY A 197 -8.51 -37.95 19.86
C GLY A 197 -7.53 -39.10 19.62
N ALA A 198 -6.91 -39.16 18.44
CA ALA A 198 -5.86 -40.14 18.18
C ALA A 198 -4.62 -39.85 19.05
N ALA A 199 -3.84 -40.89 19.38
CA ALA A 199 -2.58 -40.71 20.10
C ALA A 199 -1.67 -39.74 19.33
N ALA A 200 -0.99 -38.85 20.06
CA ALA A 200 -0.05 -37.92 19.43
C ALA A 200 1.01 -38.72 18.66
N PRO A 201 1.28 -38.41 17.38
CA PRO A 201 2.29 -39.11 16.61
C PRO A 201 3.67 -38.89 17.25
N ALA A 202 4.47 -39.95 17.35
CA ALA A 202 5.83 -39.88 17.86
C ALA A 202 6.73 -39.15 16.85
N VAL A 203 6.85 -37.84 16.99
CA VAL A 203 7.74 -37.03 16.14
C VAL A 203 9.16 -37.11 16.71
N LYS A 204 10.07 -37.79 15.99
CA LYS A 204 11.51 -37.66 16.23
C LYS A 204 11.95 -36.30 15.67
N GLN A 205 11.92 -35.27 16.50
CA GLN A 205 12.51 -33.99 16.11
C GLN A 205 14.04 -34.14 16.08
N PRO A 206 14.71 -33.82 14.97
CA PRO A 206 16.15 -33.69 14.99
C PRO A 206 16.47 -32.47 15.86
N VAL A 207 17.05 -32.72 17.03
CA VAL A 207 17.72 -31.68 17.79
C VAL A 207 19.00 -31.34 17.04
N LEU A 208 19.27 -30.04 16.85
CA LEU A 208 20.56 -29.57 16.36
C LEU A 208 21.64 -30.08 17.33
N SER A 209 22.55 -30.92 16.83
CA SER A 209 23.77 -31.28 17.55
C SER A 209 24.65 -30.02 17.66
N ASP A 210 25.25 -29.79 18.82
CA ASP A 210 26.17 -28.66 19.07
C ASP A 210 27.50 -28.75 18.28
N ASP A 211 27.66 -29.74 17.39
CA ASP A 211 28.92 -30.02 16.68
C ASP A 211 29.17 -29.11 15.44
N GLY A 212 28.35 -28.08 15.22
CA GLY A 212 28.47 -27.18 14.06
C GLY A 212 29.35 -25.95 14.26
N ALA A 213 30.00 -25.78 15.43
CA ALA A 213 30.72 -24.55 15.76
C ALA A 213 32.21 -24.51 15.37
N ALA A 214 32.74 -25.53 14.68
CA ALA A 214 34.16 -25.58 14.34
C ALA A 214 34.43 -26.19 12.96
N ASP A 215 33.98 -25.54 11.88
CA ASP A 215 34.83 -25.43 10.69
C ASP A 215 34.42 -24.26 9.80
N SER A 216 35.10 -23.14 9.95
CA SER A 216 35.14 -22.08 8.93
C SER A 216 36.57 -21.59 8.81
N ALA A 217 37.43 -22.45 8.26
CA ALA A 217 38.76 -22.07 7.78
C ALA A 217 38.79 -22.02 6.24
N ALA A 218 38.70 -20.79 5.74
CA ALA A 218 39.30 -20.25 4.51
C ALA A 218 38.87 -20.75 3.10
N PRO A 219 38.90 -19.85 2.09
CA PRO A 219 38.47 -20.13 0.72
C PRO A 219 39.64 -20.57 -0.17
N GLU A 220 39.49 -21.66 -0.93
CA GLU A 220 40.40 -21.98 -2.04
C GLU A 220 39.78 -21.62 -3.39
N GLN A 221 40.48 -20.70 -4.06
CA GLN A 221 40.38 -20.42 -5.49
C GLN A 221 40.81 -21.65 -6.30
N LYS A 222 40.12 -21.93 -7.41
CA LYS A 222 40.70 -22.62 -8.56
C LYS A 222 40.04 -22.17 -9.87
N GLU A 223 40.86 -21.53 -10.70
CA GLU A 223 40.91 -21.67 -12.18
C GLU A 223 40.76 -23.16 -12.55
N GLU A 224 40.23 -23.62 -13.68
CA GLU A 224 40.43 -23.32 -15.11
C GLU A 224 39.42 -24.28 -15.79
N LYS A 225 38.69 -23.97 -16.88
CA LYS A 225 39.16 -23.88 -18.26
C LYS A 225 37.92 -23.71 -19.16
#